data_AF-A0A9E5APP1-F1
#
_entry.id   AF-A0A9E5APP1-F1
#
_cell.length_a   1.000
_cell.length_b   1.000
_cell.length_c   1.000
_cell.angle_alpha   90.00
_cell.angle_beta   90.00
_cell.angle_gamma   90.00
#
_symmetry.space_group_name_H-M   'P 1'
#
loop_
_entity.id
_entity.type
_entity.pdbx_description
1 polymer ?
#
loop_
_entity_poly.entity_id
_entity_poly.type
_entity_poly.pdbx_seq_one_letter_code
_entity_poly.pdbx_strand_id
1 'polypeptide(L)'
;MSETRRVWYRSLIPVGLFTAKGLLLRAALIAIAFLVCHALGLREYTSIICGQSLTGNVADKLPTALGCIYLVLYFLFVLVVPIMVIAVGLIFVGEKWMKRNSVERGS
;
A
#
# COMPACT_ATOMS: atom_id res chain seq x y z
N MET A 1 5.51 -4.31 39.57
CA MET A 1 5.21 -3.23 38.63
C MET A 1 6.12 -3.35 37.41
N SER A 2 5.75 -4.18 36.42
CA SER A 2 6.35 -4.20 35.06
C SER A 2 5.56 -5.15 34.14
N GLU A 3 4.31 -4.83 33.89
CA GLU A 3 3.39 -5.59 33.03
C GLU A 3 3.16 -4.88 31.69
N THR A 4 4.21 -4.28 31.13
CA THR A 4 4.13 -3.38 29.95
C THR A 4 4.93 -3.85 28.75
N ARG A 5 5.54 -5.04 28.79
CA ARG A 5 6.45 -5.54 27.73
C ARG A 5 5.91 -6.68 26.86
N ARG A 6 4.61 -7.00 26.91
CA ARG A 6 4.02 -8.06 26.04
C ARG A 6 3.23 -7.56 24.83
N VAL A 7 3.15 -6.25 24.62
CA VAL A 7 2.34 -5.66 23.51
C VAL A 7 3.17 -5.44 22.23
N TRP A 8 4.50 -5.37 22.33
CA TRP A 8 5.33 -4.92 21.20
C TRP A 8 5.67 -6.01 20.16
N TYR A 9 5.85 -7.27 20.59
CA TYR A 9 6.31 -8.34 19.67
C TYR A 9 5.20 -9.04 18.89
N ARG A 10 3.93 -8.86 19.26
CA ARG A 10 2.79 -9.50 18.59
C ARG A 10 2.33 -8.76 17.34
N SER A 11 2.98 -7.63 17.01
CA SER A 11 2.78 -6.84 15.78
C SER A 11 3.55 -7.35 14.55
N LEU A 12 4.42 -8.36 14.72
CA LEU A 12 5.17 -8.98 13.63
C LEU A 12 4.56 -10.31 13.16
N ILE A 13 3.46 -10.77 13.79
CA ILE A 13 2.69 -11.90 13.29
C ILE A 13 1.93 -11.39 12.05
N PRO A 14 2.04 -12.08 10.89
CA PRO A 14 1.39 -11.67 9.66
C PRO A 14 -0.10 -11.59 9.91
N VAL A 15 -0.62 -10.37 10.05
CA VAL A 15 -2.02 -10.07 9.78
C VAL A 15 -2.34 -10.80 8.48
N GLY A 16 -3.21 -11.81 8.56
CA GLY A 16 -3.44 -12.72 7.45
C GLY A 16 -3.61 -11.94 6.14
N LEU A 17 -3.09 -12.46 5.03
CA LEU A 17 -3.08 -11.76 3.73
C LEU A 17 -4.46 -11.20 3.34
N PHE A 18 -5.53 -11.78 3.87
CA PHE A 18 -6.93 -11.43 3.62
C PHE A 18 -7.65 -10.80 4.83
N THR A 19 -6.96 -10.28 5.83
CA THR A 19 -7.62 -9.53 6.93
C THR A 19 -7.77 -8.06 6.55
N ALA A 20 -8.94 -7.47 6.80
CA ALA A 20 -9.25 -6.09 6.41
C ALA A 20 -8.22 -5.06 6.95
N LYS A 21 -7.80 -5.22 8.20
CA LYS A 21 -6.78 -4.35 8.81
C LYS A 21 -5.40 -4.50 8.16
N GLY A 22 -5.03 -5.70 7.72
CA GLY A 22 -3.75 -5.98 7.06
C GLY A 22 -3.69 -5.42 5.65
N LEU A 23 -4.80 -5.51 4.91
CA LEU A 23 -4.95 -4.89 3.59
C LEU A 23 -4.91 -3.36 3.67
N LEU A 24 -5.63 -2.76 4.62
CA LEU A 24 -5.57 -1.30 4.85
C LEU A 24 -4.16 -0.82 5.20
N LEU A 25 -3.44 -1.52 6.08
CA LEU A 25 -2.09 -1.12 6.47
C LEU A 25 -1.13 -1.13 5.26
N ARG A 26 -1.18 -2.19 4.44
CA ARG A 26 -0.33 -2.29 3.24
C ARG A 26 -0.69 -1.23 2.20
N ALA A 27 -1.99 -0.99 1.97
CA ALA A 27 -2.47 0.07 1.10
C ALA A 27 -1.97 1.44 1.56
N ALA A 28 -2.04 1.71 2.87
CA ALA A 28 -1.53 2.94 3.47
C ALA A 28 -0.01 3.07 3.31
N LEU A 29 0.77 2.00 3.52
CA LEU A 29 2.22 2.01 3.33
C LEU A 29 2.61 2.31 1.88
N ILE A 30 1.94 1.68 0.90
CA ILE A 30 2.17 1.95 -0.53
C ILE A 30 1.82 3.41 -0.85
N ALA A 31 0.66 3.89 -0.36
CA ALA A 31 0.24 5.27 -0.57
C ALA A 31 1.21 6.29 0.01
N ILE A 32 1.69 6.08 1.24
CA ILE A 32 2.67 6.96 1.88
C ILE A 32 3.99 6.94 1.12
N ALA A 33 4.51 5.75 0.78
CA ALA A 33 5.75 5.63 0.03
C ALA A 33 5.66 6.36 -1.33
N PHE A 34 4.56 6.15 -2.06
CA PHE A 34 4.31 6.84 -3.32
C PHE A 34 4.21 8.36 -3.12
N LEU A 35 3.46 8.84 -2.12
CA LEU A 35 3.32 10.28 -1.85
C LEU A 35 4.65 10.94 -1.50
N VAL A 36 5.50 10.28 -0.70
CA VAL A 36 6.84 10.80 -0.38
C VAL A 36 7.68 10.90 -1.64
N CYS A 37 7.73 9.85 -2.46
CA CYS A 37 8.46 9.89 -3.74
C CYS A 37 7.89 10.96 -4.69
N HIS A 38 6.56 11.12 -4.74
CA HIS A 38 5.90 12.13 -5.56
C HIS A 38 6.23 13.55 -5.09
N ALA A 39 6.21 13.80 -3.79
CA ALA A 39 6.52 15.09 -3.19
C ALA A 39 8.01 15.47 -3.37
N LEU A 40 8.90 14.48 -3.34
CA LEU A 40 10.33 14.66 -3.65
C LEU A 40 10.61 14.93 -5.14
N GLY A 41 9.58 15.00 -5.99
CA GLY A 41 9.74 15.30 -7.41
C GLY A 41 10.30 14.13 -8.23
N LEU A 42 10.30 12.89 -7.70
CA LEU A 42 10.87 11.74 -8.44
C LEU A 42 10.17 11.47 -9.78
N ARG A 43 8.98 12.05 -9.99
CA ARG A 43 8.28 12.04 -11.28
C ARG A 43 9.13 12.60 -12.42
N GLU A 44 10.04 13.53 -12.15
CA GLU A 44 10.90 14.14 -13.18
C GLU A 44 11.89 13.12 -13.77
N TYR A 45 12.25 12.09 -13.00
CA TYR A 45 13.08 10.99 -13.49
C TYR A 45 12.30 10.00 -14.38
N THR A 46 10.98 10.14 -14.55
CA THR A 46 10.20 9.32 -15.51
C THR A 46 10.40 9.72 -16.96
N SER A 47 11.09 10.84 -17.22
CA SER A 47 11.51 11.29 -18.56
C SER A 47 12.29 10.23 -19.33
N ILE A 48 12.89 9.25 -18.62
CA ILE A 48 13.55 8.08 -19.19
C ILE A 48 12.63 7.26 -20.11
N ILE A 49 11.31 7.26 -19.86
CA ILE A 49 10.31 6.56 -20.68
C ILE A 49 10.27 7.16 -22.08
N CYS A 50 10.52 8.47 -22.20
CA CYS A 50 10.60 9.19 -23.46
C CYS A 50 12.03 9.17 -24.06
N GLY A 51 12.95 8.39 -23.48
CA GLY A 51 14.35 8.32 -23.91
C GLY A 51 15.19 9.53 -23.52
N GLN A 52 14.69 10.40 -22.63
CA GLN A 52 15.41 11.59 -22.18
C GLN A 52 15.92 11.40 -20.75
N SER A 53 17.18 11.78 -20.50
CA SER A 53 17.75 11.76 -19.15
C SER A 53 17.79 13.15 -18.56
N LEU A 54 17.35 13.28 -17.31
CA LEU A 54 17.34 14.55 -16.58
C LEU A 54 18.77 15.11 -16.37
N THR A 55 19.77 14.24 -16.30
CA THR A 55 21.19 14.60 -16.18
C THR A 55 21.86 14.82 -17.55
N GLY A 56 21.15 14.64 -18.67
CA GLY A 56 21.71 14.73 -20.01
C GLY A 56 22.53 13.50 -20.45
N ASN A 57 22.85 12.59 -19.52
CA ASN A 57 23.47 11.30 -19.82
C ASN A 57 22.48 10.15 -19.60
N VAL A 58 22.12 9.47 -20.68
CA VAL A 58 21.17 8.34 -20.68
C VAL A 58 21.75 7.08 -20.03
N ALA A 59 23.06 6.99 -19.85
CA ALA A 59 23.72 5.85 -19.20
C ALA A 59 23.80 5.98 -17.67
N ASP A 60 23.30 7.09 -17.10
CA ASP A 60 23.35 7.31 -15.66
C ASP A 60 22.40 6.34 -14.93
N LYS A 61 23.00 5.43 -14.16
CA LYS A 61 22.28 4.33 -13.48
C LYS A 61 21.35 4.82 -12.37
N LEU A 62 21.75 5.85 -11.63
CA LEU A 62 20.97 6.41 -10.51
C LEU A 62 19.64 7.07 -10.94
N PRO A 63 19.62 8.05 -11.86
CA PRO A 63 18.36 8.67 -12.31
C PRO A 63 17.44 7.64 -12.97
N THR A 64 18.00 6.69 -13.71
CA THR A 64 17.24 5.58 -14.30
C THR A 64 16.59 4.71 -13.21
N ALA A 65 17.34 4.31 -12.18
CA ALA A 65 16.82 3.51 -11.08
C ALA A 65 15.72 4.25 -10.30
N LEU A 66 15.91 5.55 -10.03
CA LEU A 66 14.92 6.38 -9.33
C LEU A 66 13.62 6.50 -10.14
N GLY A 67 13.72 6.72 -11.45
CA GLY A 67 12.58 6.72 -12.37
C GLY A 67 11.83 5.38 -12.35
N CYS A 68 12.54 4.25 -12.44
CA CYS A 68 11.97 2.92 -12.36
C CYS A 68 11.26 2.64 -11.02
N ILE A 69 11.88 3.00 -9.89
CA ILE A 69 11.28 2.85 -8.55
C ILE A 69 9.99 3.64 -8.46
N TYR A 70 10.00 4.90 -8.92
CA TYR A 70 8.81 5.73 -8.96
C TYR A 70 7.71 5.12 -9.82
N LEU A 71 8.06 4.55 -10.97
CA LEU A 71 7.13 3.89 -11.89
C LEU A 71 6.46 2.66 -11.25
N VAL A 72 7.24 1.83 -10.55
CA VAL A 72 6.71 0.68 -9.80
C VAL A 72 5.78 1.16 -8.68
N LEU A 73 6.19 2.15 -7.89
CA LEU A 73 5.35 2.72 -6.83
C LEU A 73 4.06 3.33 -7.39
N TYR A 74 4.13 3.99 -8.55
CA TYR A 74 2.97 4.52 -9.26
C TYR A 74 1.99 3.41 -9.63
N PHE A 75 2.45 2.31 -10.22
CA PHE A 75 1.58 1.17 -10.53
C PHE A 75 1.00 0.49 -9.29
N LEU A 76 1.80 0.33 -8.23
CA LEU A 76 1.31 -0.19 -6.96
C LEU A 76 0.23 0.73 -6.38
N PHE A 77 0.41 2.04 -6.45
CA PHE A 77 -0.59 2.99 -5.97
C PHE A 77 -1.86 2.97 -6.83
N VAL A 78 -1.74 3.03 -8.15
CA VAL A 78 -2.88 3.11 -9.06
C VAL A 78 -3.67 1.80 -9.15
N LEU A 79 -3.00 0.65 -9.06
CA LEU A 79 -3.65 -0.66 -9.19
C LEU A 79 -3.90 -1.30 -7.84
N VAL A 80 -2.86 -1.45 -7.00
CA VAL A 80 -2.95 -2.29 -5.80
C VAL A 80 -3.76 -1.60 -4.70
N VAL A 81 -3.58 -0.31 -4.47
CA VAL A 81 -4.33 0.43 -3.42
C VAL A 81 -5.85 0.35 -3.63
N PRO A 82 -6.44 0.69 -4.80
CA PRO A 82 -7.88 0.59 -4.97
C PRO A 82 -8.40 -0.85 -4.87
N ILE A 83 -7.64 -1.85 -5.37
CA ILE A 83 -8.01 -3.26 -5.22
C ILE A 83 -8.09 -3.64 -3.73
N MET A 84 -7.09 -3.21 -2.92
CA MET A 84 -7.09 -3.46 -1.48
C MET A 84 -8.26 -2.75 -0.77
N VAL A 85 -8.57 -1.51 -1.16
CA VAL A 85 -9.71 -0.75 -0.61
C VAL A 85 -11.04 -1.44 -0.92
N ILE A 86 -11.23 -1.94 -2.15
CA ILE A 86 -12.43 -2.70 -2.53
C ILE A 86 -12.53 -3.99 -1.71
N ALA A 87 -11.43 -4.73 -1.56
CA ALA A 87 -11.40 -5.96 -0.77
C ALA A 87 -11.79 -5.70 0.70
N VAL A 88 -11.31 -4.61 1.28
CA VAL A 88 -11.69 -4.18 2.64
C VAL A 88 -13.18 -3.86 2.72
N GLY A 89 -13.72 -3.15 1.73
CA GLY A 89 -15.16 -2.85 1.65
C GLY A 89 -16.01 -4.13 1.61
N LEU A 90 -15.62 -5.11 0.79
CA LEU A 90 -16.31 -6.40 0.69
C LEU A 90 -16.30 -7.17 2.01
N ILE A 91 -15.16 -7.22 2.70
CA ILE A 91 -15.06 -7.89 4.01
C ILE A 91 -15.98 -7.21 5.02
N PHE A 92 -15.97 -5.87 5.08
CA PHE A 92 -16.79 -5.12 6.04
C PHE A 92 -18.29 -5.29 5.79
N VAL A 93 -18.72 -5.28 4.52
CA VAL A 93 -20.11 -5.57 4.13
C VAL A 93 -20.49 -7.00 4.51
N GLY A 94 -19.63 -7.98 4.21
CA GLY A 94 -19.85 -9.38 4.56
C GLY A 94 -20.01 -9.60 6.07
N GLU A 95 -19.14 -9.01 6.89
CA GLU A 95 -19.24 -9.09 8.35
C GLU A 95 -20.54 -8.48 8.89
N LYS A 96 -20.96 -7.33 8.34
CA LYS A 96 -22.21 -6.68 8.72
C LYS A 96 -23.44 -7.51 8.35
N TRP A 97 -23.44 -8.11 7.16
CA TRP A 97 -24.52 -8.98 6.69
C TRP A 97 -24.65 -10.25 7.52
N MET A 98 -23.54 -10.91 7.84
CA MET A 98 -23.56 -12.10 8.70
C MET A 98 -24.09 -11.79 10.10
N LYS A 99 -23.62 -10.70 10.72
CA LYS A 99 -24.12 -10.28 12.04
C LYS A 99 -25.62 -10.02 12.04
N ARG A 100 -26.16 -9.37 10.99
CA ARG A 100 -27.59 -9.09 10.88
C ARG A 100 -28.41 -10.38 10.79
N ASN A 101 -28.01 -11.31 9.92
CA ASN A 101 -28.74 -12.56 9.70
C ASN A 101 -28.68 -13.51 10.90
N SER A 102 -27.61 -13.45 11.71
CA SER A 102 -27.53 -14.21 12.97
C SER A 102 -28.50 -13.71 14.04
N VAL A 103 -28.81 -12.41 14.07
CA VAL A 103 -29.80 -11.83 14.99
C VAL A 103 -31.23 -12.24 14.59
N GLU A 104 -31.54 -12.20 13.29
CA GLU A 104 -32.87 -12.57 12.77
C GLU A 104 -33.20 -14.08 12.91
N ARG A 105 -32.19 -14.94 13.03
CA ARG A 105 -32.36 -16.40 13.20
C ARG A 105 -32.40 -16.87 14.66
N GLY A 106 -32.09 -15.99 15.62
CA GLY A 106 -32.08 -16.30 17.06
C GLY A 106 -33.29 -15.75 17.83
N SER A 107 -34.23 -15.13 17.13
CA SER A 107 -35.54 -14.65 17.61
C SER A 107 -36.65 -15.56 17.13
#